data_AF-A0A377USI8-F1
#
_entry.id   AF-A0A377USI8-F1
#
_cell.length_a   1.000
_cell.length_b   1.000
_cell.length_c   1.000
_cell.angle_alpha   90.00
_cell.angle_beta   90.00
_cell.angle_gamma   90.00
#
_symmetry.space_group_name_H-M   'P 1'
#
loop_
_entity.id
_entity.type
_entity.pdbx_description
1 polymer ?
#
loop_
_entity_poly.entity_id
_entity_poly.type
_entity_poly.pdbx_seq_one_letter_code
_entity_poly.pdbx_strand_id
1 'polypeptide(L)'
;MVCELKAAQNAMLLVRRYVADKADADELLACLKPYEDFTYRRGPEPDFVTLHKRINKSAMPQTDDPWGRQLLDSMILLIKEELHHFWQVREMMLARDIPYVKITASNYAAACGAKCARMSR
;
A
#
# COMPACT_ATOMS: atom_id res chain seq x y z
N MET A 1 7.08 5.80 -7.31
CA MET A 1 7.21 5.91 -5.83
C MET A 1 5.89 6.30 -5.15
N VAL A 2 5.38 7.55 -5.26
CA VAL A 2 4.11 7.94 -4.59
C VAL A 2 2.90 7.15 -5.11
N CYS A 3 2.87 6.83 -6.41
CA CYS A 3 1.83 5.98 -6.99
C CYS A 3 1.86 4.56 -6.42
N GLU A 4 3.06 3.97 -6.26
CA GLU A 4 3.18 2.60 -5.74
C GLU A 4 2.66 2.52 -4.30
N LEU A 5 3.01 3.49 -3.45
CA LEU A 5 2.48 3.55 -2.08
C LEU A 5 0.95 3.67 -2.08
N LYS A 6 0.37 4.45 -2.98
CA LYS A 6 -1.09 4.58 -3.11
C LYS A 6 -1.74 3.29 -3.61
N ALA A 7 -1.08 2.52 -4.46
CA ALA A 7 -1.57 1.22 -4.91
C ALA A 7 -1.61 0.22 -3.74
N ALA A 8 -0.54 0.14 -2.95
CA ALA A 8 -0.50 -0.66 -1.72
C ALA A 8 -1.59 -0.23 -0.71
N GLN A 9 -1.77 1.08 -0.50
CA GLN A 9 -2.82 1.62 0.37
C GLN A 9 -4.24 1.30 -0.13
N ASN A 10 -4.48 1.31 -1.46
CA ASN A 10 -5.76 0.93 -2.04
C ASN A 10 -6.05 -0.57 -1.87
N ALA A 11 -5.07 -1.44 -2.08
CA ALA A 11 -5.23 -2.87 -1.79
C ALA A 11 -5.53 -3.11 -0.31
N MET A 12 -4.88 -2.37 0.58
CA MET A 12 -5.18 -2.41 2.02
C MET A 12 -6.62 -2.01 2.33
N LEU A 13 -7.13 -0.96 1.68
CA LEU A 13 -8.52 -0.54 1.82
C LEU A 13 -9.51 -1.64 1.40
N LEU A 14 -9.19 -2.39 0.34
CA LEU A 14 -10.01 -3.52 -0.10
C LEU A 14 -10.00 -4.67 0.91
N VAL A 15 -8.83 -5.06 1.43
CA VAL A 15 -8.70 -6.07 2.48
C VAL A 15 -9.53 -5.69 3.71
N ARG A 16 -9.42 -4.44 4.16
CA ARG A 16 -10.20 -3.92 5.29
C ARG A 16 -11.71 -3.90 5.03
N ARG A 17 -12.13 -3.67 3.78
CA ARG A 17 -13.55 -3.57 3.44
C ARG A 17 -14.24 -4.93 3.31
N TYR A 18 -13.51 -5.94 2.87
CA TYR A 18 -14.10 -7.21 2.44
C TYR A 18 -13.64 -8.44 3.24
N VAL A 19 -12.58 -8.34 4.04
CA VAL A 19 -11.97 -9.51 4.69
C VAL A 19 -11.70 -9.31 6.18
N ALA A 20 -11.13 -8.17 6.58
CA ALA A 20 -10.56 -8.03 7.91
C ALA A 20 -11.55 -7.56 8.98
N ASP A 21 -11.47 -8.16 10.18
CA ASP A 21 -11.98 -7.57 11.41
C ASP A 21 -11.13 -6.35 11.82
N LYS A 22 -11.70 -5.45 12.63
CA LYS A 22 -11.08 -4.14 12.94
C LYS A 22 -9.66 -4.24 13.50
N ALA A 23 -9.36 -5.27 14.29
CA ALA A 23 -8.06 -5.44 14.94
C ALA A 23 -6.95 -5.78 13.93
N ASP A 24 -7.20 -6.71 13.01
CA ASP A 24 -6.22 -7.15 12.01
C ASP A 24 -5.95 -6.04 10.98
N ALA A 25 -6.97 -5.22 10.68
CA ALA A 25 -6.82 -4.08 9.78
C ALA A 25 -5.86 -3.00 10.33
N ASP A 26 -5.84 -2.80 11.65
CA ASP A 26 -4.99 -1.80 12.29
C ASP A 26 -3.51 -2.21 12.29
N GLU A 27 -3.21 -3.49 12.46
CA GLU A 27 -1.84 -4.02 12.37
C GLU A 27 -1.26 -3.82 10.97
N LEU A 28 -2.07 -4.06 9.94
CA LEU A 28 -1.66 -3.86 8.56
C LEU A 28 -1.41 -2.39 8.20
N LEU A 29 -2.23 -1.48 8.75
CA LEU A 29 -1.99 -0.04 8.61
C LEU A 29 -0.70 0.38 9.30
N ALA A 30 -0.36 -0.24 10.44
CA ALA A 30 0.91 0.01 11.12
C ALA A 30 2.12 -0.39 10.28
N CYS A 31 2.02 -1.44 9.44
CA CYS A 31 3.08 -1.82 8.50
C CYS A 31 3.34 -0.75 7.42
N LEU A 32 2.31 -0.04 6.96
CA LEU A 32 2.44 1.00 5.92
C LEU A 32 2.87 2.36 6.48
N LYS A 33 2.67 2.61 7.78
CA LYS A 33 2.94 3.91 8.42
C LYS A 33 4.37 4.45 8.18
N PRO A 34 5.44 3.65 8.25
CA PRO A 34 6.79 4.16 7.97
C PRO A 34 6.98 4.65 6.51
N TYR A 35 6.32 4.00 5.54
CA TYR A 35 6.31 4.45 4.15
C TYR A 35 5.55 5.78 4.01
N GLU A 36 4.46 5.96 4.74
CA GLU A 36 3.70 7.23 4.77
C GLU A 36 4.47 8.37 5.41
N ASP A 37 5.15 8.10 6.53
CA ASP A 37 5.94 9.10 7.26
C ASP A 37 7.04 9.66 6.35
N PHE A 38 7.76 8.78 5.67
CA PHE A 38 8.77 9.17 4.67
C PHE A 38 8.13 9.94 3.50
N THR A 39 7.10 9.38 2.88
CA THR A 39 6.53 9.92 1.62
C THR A 39 5.81 11.24 1.81
N TYR A 40 5.06 11.40 2.91
CA TYR A 40 4.12 12.51 3.10
C TYR A 40 4.51 13.50 4.20
N ARG A 41 5.20 13.02 5.25
CA ARG A 41 5.49 13.78 6.48
C ARG A 41 6.94 14.26 6.57
N ARG A 42 7.77 14.01 5.54
CA ARG A 42 9.22 14.31 5.53
C ARG A 42 9.95 13.63 6.70
N GLY A 43 9.48 12.44 7.08
CA GLY A 43 10.16 11.61 8.06
C GLY A 43 11.52 11.09 7.54
N PRO A 44 12.35 10.52 8.43
CA PRO A 44 13.60 9.89 8.04
C PRO A 44 13.34 8.73 7.08
N GLU A 45 14.31 8.44 6.21
CA GLU A 45 14.27 7.27 5.34
C GLU A 45 14.37 6.00 6.19
N PRO A 46 13.32 5.15 6.20
CA PRO A 46 13.35 3.94 6.98
C PRO A 46 14.14 2.85 6.24
N ASP A 47 14.54 1.80 6.96
CA ASP A 47 15.07 0.59 6.33
C ASP A 47 13.93 -0.16 5.59
N PHE A 48 13.80 0.13 4.29
CA PHE A 48 12.79 -0.48 3.43
C PHE A 48 12.93 -2.01 3.31
N VAL A 49 14.14 -2.55 3.42
CA VAL A 49 14.38 -4.00 3.33
C VAL A 49 13.83 -4.69 4.57
N THR A 50 14.11 -4.12 5.75
CA THR A 50 13.56 -4.64 7.01
C THR A 50 12.05 -4.46 7.08
N LEU A 51 11.50 -3.34 6.61
CA LEU A 51 10.05 -3.11 6.55
C LEU A 51 9.34 -4.10 5.63
N HIS A 52 9.89 -4.36 4.44
CA HIS A 52 9.30 -5.28 3.49
C HIS A 52 9.21 -6.71 4.06
N LYS A 53 10.20 -7.14 4.85
CA LYS A 53 10.18 -8.45 5.54
C LYS A 53 9.10 -8.57 6.62
N ARG A 54 8.65 -7.45 7.21
CA ARG A 54 7.58 -7.45 8.22
C ARG A 54 6.21 -7.73 7.63
N ILE A 55 6.03 -7.50 6.33
CA ILE A 55 4.77 -7.79 5.63
C ILE A 55 4.76 -9.28 5.31
N ASN A 56 4.24 -10.08 6.23
CA ASN A 56 4.12 -11.52 6.07
C ASN A 56 2.67 -11.98 6.25
N LYS A 57 2.30 -13.07 5.57
CA LYS A 57 0.94 -13.64 5.59
C LYS A 57 0.53 -14.14 6.97
N SER A 58 1.50 -14.43 7.85
CA SER A 58 1.25 -14.90 9.22
C SER A 58 0.70 -13.82 10.16
N ALA A 59 0.92 -12.53 9.84
CA ALA A 59 0.39 -11.40 10.61
C ALA A 59 -0.96 -10.89 10.04
N MET A 60 -1.67 -11.72 9.25
CA MET A 60 -2.81 -11.25 8.46
C MET A 60 -4.13 -11.91 8.89
N PRO A 61 -5.25 -11.18 8.70
CA PRO A 61 -6.57 -11.63 9.12
C PRO A 61 -6.88 -13.01 8.58
N GLN A 62 -7.41 -13.88 9.44
CA GLN A 62 -7.91 -15.18 9.00
C GLN A 62 -9.39 -15.04 8.64
N THR A 63 -9.76 -15.58 7.49
CA THR A 63 -11.15 -15.71 7.07
C THR A 63 -11.44 -17.16 6.70
N ASP A 64 -12.64 -17.59 7.08
CA ASP A 64 -13.20 -18.91 6.75
C ASP A 64 -13.86 -18.90 5.37
N ASP A 65 -14.10 -17.72 4.79
CA ASP A 65 -14.66 -17.58 3.45
C ASP A 65 -13.60 -17.85 2.36
N PRO A 66 -13.83 -18.81 1.45
CA PRO A 66 -12.87 -19.14 0.38
C PRO A 66 -12.56 -17.95 -0.54
N TRP A 67 -13.56 -17.12 -0.84
CA TRP A 67 -13.38 -15.94 -1.70
C TRP A 67 -12.58 -14.85 -0.97
N GLY A 68 -12.90 -14.57 0.28
CA GLY A 68 -12.16 -13.63 1.12
C GLY A 68 -10.69 -14.02 1.29
N ARG A 69 -10.41 -15.32 1.42
CA ARG A 69 -9.03 -15.84 1.48
C ARG A 69 -8.27 -15.63 0.17
N GLN A 70 -8.93 -15.88 -0.97
CA GLN A 70 -8.32 -15.63 -2.28
C GLN A 70 -8.05 -14.14 -2.51
N LEU A 71 -8.99 -13.27 -2.12
CA LEU A 71 -8.83 -11.82 -2.19
C LEU A 71 -7.65 -11.37 -1.32
N LEU A 72 -7.60 -11.84 -0.07
CA LEU A 72 -6.52 -11.56 0.85
C LEU A 72 -5.16 -11.94 0.25
N ASP A 73 -5.01 -13.18 -0.21
CA ASP A 73 -3.77 -13.68 -0.80
C ASP A 73 -3.30 -12.84 -1.99
N SER A 74 -4.24 -12.46 -2.85
CA SER A 74 -3.97 -11.63 -4.02
C SER A 74 -3.56 -10.21 -3.63
N MET A 75 -4.25 -9.60 -2.66
CA MET A 75 -3.95 -8.24 -2.19
C MET A 75 -2.63 -8.17 -1.42
N ILE A 76 -2.27 -9.19 -0.65
CA ILE A 76 -0.97 -9.27 0.04
C ILE A 76 0.17 -9.30 -0.97
N LEU A 77 0.04 -10.13 -2.00
CA LEU A 77 1.04 -10.23 -3.05
C LEU A 77 1.20 -8.86 -3.74
N LEU A 78 0.09 -8.23 -4.11
CA LEU A 78 0.10 -6.90 -4.73
C LEU A 78 0.77 -5.86 -3.81
N ILE A 79 0.41 -5.81 -2.52
CA ILE A 79 1.03 -4.88 -1.56
C ILE A 79 2.54 -5.07 -1.52
N LYS A 80 3.03 -6.32 -1.50
CA LYS A 80 4.47 -6.60 -1.53
C LYS A 80 5.11 -6.09 -2.82
N GLU A 81 4.54 -6.41 -3.97
CA GLU A 81 5.07 -5.99 -5.26
C GLU A 81 5.17 -4.46 -5.34
N GLU A 82 4.11 -3.73 -4.96
CA GLU A 82 4.12 -2.27 -5.03
C GLU A 82 5.09 -1.62 -4.04
N LEU A 83 5.29 -2.21 -2.87
CA LEU A 83 6.31 -1.73 -1.93
C LEU A 83 7.73 -2.09 -2.38
N HIS A 84 7.89 -3.16 -3.17
CA HIS A 84 9.15 -3.45 -3.84
C HIS A 84 9.41 -2.44 -4.96
N HIS A 85 8.41 -2.12 -5.80
CA HIS A 85 8.49 -1.07 -6.82
C HIS A 85 8.78 0.30 -6.21
N PHE A 86 8.19 0.61 -5.04
CA PHE A 86 8.48 1.83 -4.30
C PHE A 86 9.98 1.97 -4.03
N TRP A 87 10.59 0.91 -3.50
CA TRP A 87 12.02 0.87 -3.21
C TRP A 87 12.87 0.96 -4.48
N GLN A 88 12.53 0.23 -5.54
CA GLN A 88 13.23 0.30 -6.82
C GLN A 88 13.27 1.73 -7.39
N VAL A 89 12.14 2.45 -7.35
CA VAL A 89 12.10 3.84 -7.81
C VAL A 89 12.95 4.73 -6.92
N ARG A 90 12.94 4.52 -5.59
CA ARG A 90 13.78 5.28 -4.65
C ARG A 90 15.28 5.09 -4.93
N GLU A 91 15.71 3.85 -5.14
CA GLU A 91 17.10 3.52 -5.51
C GLU A 91 17.49 4.18 -6.84
N MET A 92 16.60 4.12 -7.85
CA MET A 92 16.84 4.77 -9.13
C MET A 92 16.95 6.29 -9.04
N MET A 93 16.19 6.92 -8.13
CA MET A 93 16.30 8.36 -7.85
C MET A 93 17.63 8.70 -7.19
N LEU A 94 18.05 7.92 -6.18
CA LEU A 94 19.35 8.07 -5.51
C LEU A 94 20.52 7.92 -6.49
N ALA A 95 20.50 6.86 -7.30
CA ALA A 95 21.54 6.59 -8.30
C ALA A 95 21.65 7.67 -9.39
N ARG A 96 20.61 8.49 -9.57
CA ARG A 96 20.55 9.58 -10.55
C ARG A 96 20.63 10.97 -9.92
N ASP A 97 20.89 11.05 -8.61
CA ASP A 97 20.90 12.30 -7.85
C ASP A 97 19.62 13.14 -8.02
N ILE A 98 18.47 12.47 -8.10
CA ILE A 98 17.16 13.11 -8.20
C ILE A 98 16.61 13.31 -6.78
N PRO A 99 16.55 14.54 -6.24
CA PRO A 99 16.02 14.78 -4.91
C PRO A 99 14.53 14.45 -4.88
N TYR A 100 14.09 13.79 -3.80
CA TYR A 100 12.67 13.59 -3.59
C TYR A 100 12.01 14.88 -3.14
N VAL A 101 11.06 15.37 -3.96
CA VAL A 101 10.19 16.49 -3.63
C VAL A 101 8.76 15.99 -3.49
N LYS A 102 8.00 16.55 -2.53
CA LYS A 102 6.59 16.21 -2.36
C LYS A 102 5.79 16.74 -3.54
N ILE A 103 5.26 15.84 -4.38
CA ILE A 103 4.40 16.18 -5.51
C ILE A 103 2.94 15.93 -5.14
N THR A 104 2.06 16.88 -5.44
CA THR A 104 0.61 16.72 -5.25
C THR A 104 0.04 15.69 -6.22
N ALA A 105 -0.93 14.91 -5.74
CA ALA A 105 -1.63 13.93 -6.58
C ALA A 105 -2.36 14.63 -7.74
N SER A 106 -2.33 14.04 -8.94
CA SER A 106 -3.25 14.43 -10.00
C SER A 106 -4.66 13.90 -9.69
N ASN A 107 -5.67 14.46 -10.37
CA ASN A 107 -7.07 14.06 -10.18
C ASN A 107 -7.46 12.76 -10.93
N TYR A 108 -6.50 12.08 -11.56
CA TYR A 108 -6.78 10.95 -12.47
C TYR A 108 -7.48 9.78 -11.76
N ALA A 109 -6.88 9.27 -10.67
CA ALA A 109 -7.43 8.13 -9.94
C ALA A 109 -8.79 8.46 -9.28
N ALA A 110 -8.94 9.69 -8.77
CA ALA A 110 -10.19 10.14 -8.18
C ALA A 110 -11.33 10.21 -9.22
N ALA A 111 -11.04 10.73 -10.42
CA ALA A 111 -11.99 10.74 -11.53
C ALA A 111 -12.38 9.32 -11.97
N CYS A 112 -11.44 8.37 -11.95
CA CYS A 112 -11.71 6.97 -12.23
C CYS A 112 -12.63 6.34 -11.16
N GLY A 113 -12.30 6.51 -9.87
CA GLY A 113 -13.11 6.00 -8.78
C GLY A 113 -14.54 6.55 -8.74
N ALA A 114 -14.72 7.83 -9.08
CA ALA A 114 -16.04 8.46 -9.18
C ALA A 114 -16.93 7.82 -10.26
N LYS A 115 -16.35 7.29 -11.34
CA LYS A 115 -17.10 6.55 -12.38
C LYS A 115 -17.60 5.21 -11.84
N CYS A 116 -16.75 4.46 -11.15
CA CYS A 116 -17.13 3.19 -10.53
C CYS A 116 -18.27 3.36 -9.51
N ALA A 117 -18.20 4.40 -8.68
CA ALA A 117 -19.23 4.71 -7.69
C ALA A 117 -20.57 5.17 -8.30
N ARG A 118 -20.57 5.61 -9.57
CA ARG A 118 -21.78 6.01 -10.31
C ARG A 118 -22.42 4.84 -11.03
N MET A 119 -21.65 3.85 -11.48
CA MET A 119 -22.16 2.63 -12.13
C MET A 119 -22.81 1.64 -11.15
N SER A 120 -22.56 1.81 -9.85
CA SER A 120 -23.09 0.97 -8.77
C SER A 120 -24.35 1.55 -8.10
N ARG A 121 -24.90 2.64 -8.67
CA ARG A 121 -26.23 3.19 -8.35
C ARG A 121 -27.14 2.99 -9.55
#